data_AF-A0A844HRF5-F1
#
_entry.id   AF-A0A844HRF5-F1
#
_cell.length_a   1.000
_cell.length_b   1.000
_cell.length_c   1.000
_cell.angle_alpha   90.00
_cell.angle_beta   90.00
_cell.angle_gamma   90.00
#
_symmetry.space_group_name_H-M   'P 1'
#
loop_
_entity.id
_entity.type
_entity.pdbx_description
1 polymer ?
#
loop_
_entity_poly.entity_id
_entity_poly.type
_entity_poly.pdbx_seq_one_letter_code
_entity_poly.pdbx_strand_id
1 'polypeptide(L)'
;MDQGGAKLQDDLGKVRTFARLICVDDESAAALLERALKEAIQLAEQGMVIDVAVRMLALMCSDPSLQAPKIVAFEPAARHGHDALVAGIRALPLPQRRALVLLDVLRLSPHDAMRVLNLDRRLLESRRDAARVMLRKMLGR
;
A
#
# COMPACT_ATOMS: atom_id res chain seq x y z
N MET A 1 11.17 26.09 -13.58
CA MET A 1 11.40 24.64 -13.53
C MET A 1 10.96 24.17 -12.15
N ASP A 2 9.80 23.52 -12.02
CA ASP A 2 9.19 23.15 -10.74
C ASP A 2 8.84 21.64 -10.67
N GLN A 3 9.59 20.85 -11.44
CA GLN A 3 9.33 19.42 -11.62
C GLN A 3 9.54 18.60 -10.33
N GLY A 4 10.36 19.11 -9.40
CA GLY A 4 10.60 18.46 -8.11
C GLY A 4 9.37 18.49 -7.19
N GLY A 5 8.68 19.63 -7.11
CA GLY A 5 7.49 19.78 -6.27
C GLY A 5 6.32 18.93 -6.77
N ALA A 6 6.08 18.91 -8.07
CA ALA A 6 5.02 18.10 -8.68
C ALA A 6 5.23 16.60 -8.47
N LYS A 7 6.48 16.12 -8.60
CA LYS A 7 6.83 14.72 -8.35
C LYS A 7 6.62 14.34 -6.88
N LEU A 8 7.09 15.18 -5.95
CA LEU A 8 6.92 14.93 -4.51
C LEU A 8 5.44 14.86 -4.12
N GLN A 9 4.60 15.73 -4.69
CA GLN A 9 3.16 15.73 -4.43
C GLN A 9 2.48 14.44 -4.91
N ASP A 10 2.85 13.95 -6.10
CA ASP A 10 2.37 12.66 -6.63
C ASP A 10 2.81 11.48 -5.74
N ASP A 11 4.09 11.48 -5.34
CA ASP A 11 4.67 10.47 -4.46
C ASP A 11 3.94 10.41 -3.10
N LEU A 12 3.71 11.56 -2.47
CA LEU A 12 2.93 11.65 -1.23
C LEU A 12 1.47 11.21 -1.42
N GLY A 13 0.89 11.47 -2.59
CA GLY A 13 -0.45 11.00 -2.97
C GLY A 13 -0.55 9.48 -3.02
N LYS A 14 0.44 8.80 -3.62
CA LYS A 14 0.53 7.33 -3.67
C LYS A 14 0.72 6.74 -2.28
N VAL A 15 1.63 7.30 -1.49
CA VAL A 15 1.92 6.88 -0.11
C VAL A 15 0.67 6.99 0.77
N ARG A 16 -0.10 8.09 0.66
CA ARG A 16 -1.36 8.25 1.39
C ARG A 16 -2.41 7.22 0.95
N THR A 17 -2.54 6.99 -0.36
CA THR A 17 -3.45 5.96 -0.90
C THR A 17 -3.08 4.57 -0.40
N PHE A 18 -1.79 4.25 -0.34
CA PHE A 18 -1.30 2.99 0.22
C PHE A 18 -1.74 2.82 1.68
N ALA A 19 -1.43 3.80 2.54
CA ALA A 19 -1.76 3.74 3.96
C ALA A 19 -3.26 3.51 4.19
N ARG A 20 -4.12 4.22 3.43
CA ARG A 20 -5.58 4.05 3.50
C ARG A 20 -6.05 2.65 3.10
N LEU A 21 -5.43 2.02 2.11
CA LEU A 21 -5.86 0.71 1.64
C LEU A 21 -5.29 -0.44 2.47
N ILE A 22 -4.14 -0.23 3.12
CA ILE A 22 -3.48 -1.24 3.93
C ILE A 22 -4.01 -1.25 5.37
N CYS A 23 -4.29 -0.09 5.94
CA CYS A 23 -4.88 0.02 7.28
C CYS A 23 -6.37 -0.29 7.27
N VAL A 24 -6.88 -0.68 8.44
CA VAL A 24 -8.30 -1.03 8.65
C VAL A 24 -9.20 0.20 8.74
N ASP A 25 -8.64 1.30 9.25
CA ASP A 25 -9.28 2.60 9.42
C ASP A 25 -8.32 3.75 9.06
N ASP A 26 -8.87 4.96 9.02
CA ASP A 26 -8.14 6.15 8.58
C ASP A 26 -7.21 6.70 9.68
N GLU A 27 -7.49 6.44 10.96
CA GLU A 27 -6.62 6.83 12.09
C GLU A 27 -5.32 6.03 12.05
N SER A 28 -5.41 4.71 11.91
CA SER A 28 -4.28 3.81 11.71
C SER A 28 -3.49 4.17 10.45
N ALA A 29 -4.17 4.60 9.38
CA ALA A 29 -3.51 5.05 8.15
C ALA A 29 -2.71 6.34 8.37
N ALA A 30 -3.27 7.31 9.10
CA ALA A 30 -2.59 8.56 9.44
C ALA A 30 -1.37 8.31 10.33
N ALA A 31 -1.51 7.50 11.39
CA ALA A 31 -0.40 7.16 12.28
C ALA A 31 0.73 6.42 11.55
N LEU A 32 0.39 5.50 10.64
CA LEU A 32 1.37 4.80 9.82
C LEU A 32 2.10 5.76 8.88
N LEU A 33 1.37 6.67 8.22
CA LEU A 33 1.93 7.67 7.33
C LEU A 33 2.89 8.61 8.06
N GLU A 34 2.51 9.08 9.24
CA GLU A 34 3.32 9.98 10.07
C GLU A 34 4.64 9.31 10.47
N ARG A 35 4.59 8.06 10.95
CA ARG A 35 5.81 7.30 11.31
C ARG A 35 6.74 7.12 10.10
N ALA A 36 6.20 6.69 8.96
CA ALA A 36 6.99 6.50 7.75
C ALA A 36 7.60 7.81 7.24
N LEU A 37 6.88 8.93 7.35
CA LEU A 37 7.38 10.25 6.96
C LEU A 37 8.51 10.71 7.88
N LYS A 38 8.33 10.57 9.20
CA LYS A 38 9.35 10.95 10.19
C LYS A 38 10.66 10.20 9.94
N GLU A 39 10.59 8.90 9.71
CA GLU A 39 11.77 8.10 9.42
C GLU A 39 12.37 8.46 8.05
N ALA A 40 11.57 8.72 7.02
CA ALA A 40 12.07 9.17 5.72
C ALA A 40 12.82 10.51 5.81
N ILE A 41 12.33 11.46 6.61
CA ILE A 41 13.00 12.74 6.87
C ILE A 41 14.34 12.52 7.57
N GLN A 42 14.38 11.69 8.62
CA GLN A 42 15.63 11.37 9.33
C GLN A 42 16.69 10.76 8.40
N LEU A 43 16.29 9.90 7.47
CA LEU A 43 17.21 9.32 6.50
C LEU A 43 17.73 10.35 5.49
N ALA A 44 16.87 11.29 5.06
CA ALA A 44 17.26 12.39 4.19
C ALA A 44 18.24 13.35 4.88
N GLU A 45 18.03 13.64 6.17
CA GLU A 45 18.94 14.45 7.01
C GLU A 45 20.33 13.79 7.14
N GLN A 46 20.40 12.47 7.07
CA GLN A 46 21.65 11.70 7.05
C GLN A 46 22.34 11.71 5.66
N GLY A 47 21.82 12.46 4.69
CA GLY A 47 22.40 12.59 3.35
C GLY A 47 22.12 11.39 2.43
N MET A 48 21.20 10.50 2.79
CA MET A 48 20.83 9.40 1.90
C MET A 48 19.92 9.90 0.78
N VAL A 49 20.36 9.73 -0.47
CA VAL A 49 19.54 9.97 -1.65
C VAL A 49 18.57 8.82 -1.80
N ILE A 50 17.28 9.12 -1.62
CA ILE A 50 16.24 8.11 -1.51
C ILE A 50 15.08 8.47 -2.44
N ASP A 51 14.58 7.47 -3.18
CA ASP A 51 13.25 7.55 -3.77
C ASP A 51 12.21 7.55 -2.64
N VAL A 52 11.66 8.72 -2.34
CA VAL A 52 10.82 8.97 -1.16
C VAL A 52 9.61 8.03 -1.15
N ALA A 53 8.93 7.86 -2.28
CA ALA A 53 7.77 6.97 -2.37
C ALA A 53 8.16 5.51 -2.07
N VAL A 54 9.16 4.98 -2.78
CA VAL A 54 9.60 3.59 -2.60
C VAL A 54 10.06 3.35 -1.17
N ARG A 55 10.79 4.29 -0.56
CA ARG A 55 11.24 4.13 0.82
C ARG A 55 10.10 4.20 1.81
N MET A 56 9.24 5.21 1.74
CA MET A 56 8.12 5.31 2.67
C MET A 56 7.21 4.08 2.58
N LEU A 57 6.96 3.56 1.38
CA LEU A 57 6.21 2.32 1.19
C LEU A 57 6.91 1.11 1.83
N ALA A 58 8.24 0.99 1.70
CA ALA A 58 9.02 -0.08 2.32
C ALA A 58 9.00 0.00 3.86
N LEU A 59 9.10 1.21 4.42
CA LEU A 59 9.00 1.48 5.85
C LEU A 59 7.63 1.07 6.38
N MET A 60 6.56 1.50 5.70
CA MET A 60 5.21 1.09 6.05
C MET A 60 5.03 -0.42 6.00
N CYS A 61 5.57 -1.11 4.98
CA CYS A 61 5.46 -2.57 4.89
C CYS A 61 6.19 -3.30 6.03
N SER A 62 7.21 -2.68 6.61
CA SER A 62 7.99 -3.21 7.73
C SER A 62 7.42 -2.81 9.09
N ASP A 63 6.43 -1.90 9.13
CA ASP A 63 5.85 -1.39 10.37
C ASP A 63 5.17 -2.52 11.17
N PRO A 64 5.52 -2.69 12.46
CA PRO A 64 5.01 -3.77 13.30
C PRO A 64 3.50 -3.69 13.56
N SER A 65 2.90 -2.49 13.48
CA SER A 65 1.44 -2.31 13.67
C SER A 65 0.63 -3.00 12.57
N LEU A 66 1.25 -3.31 11.43
CA LEU A 66 0.63 -4.07 10.35
C LEU A 66 0.77 -5.59 10.53
N GLN A 67 1.58 -6.07 11.46
CA GLN A 67 1.86 -7.50 11.61
C GLN A 67 0.82 -8.25 12.46
N ALA A 68 -0.06 -7.54 13.17
CA ALA A 68 -1.16 -8.16 13.90
C ALA A 68 -2.24 -8.67 12.92
N PRO A 69 -2.70 -9.93 13.05
CA PRO A 69 -3.77 -10.46 12.21
C PRO A 69 -5.08 -9.73 12.51
N LYS A 70 -5.40 -8.72 11.69
CA LYS A 70 -6.70 -8.07 11.70
C LYS A 70 -7.57 -8.76 10.66
N ILE A 71 -8.41 -9.71 11.11
CA ILE A 71 -9.46 -10.26 10.25
C ILE A 71 -10.49 -9.15 10.07
N VAL A 72 -10.52 -8.55 8.88
CA VAL A 72 -11.56 -7.59 8.51
C VAL A 72 -12.68 -8.40 7.86
N ALA A 73 -13.80 -8.54 8.58
CA ALA A 73 -15.00 -9.11 8.00
C ALA A 73 -15.47 -8.21 6.86
N PHE A 74 -15.63 -8.78 5.66
CA PHE A 74 -16.22 -8.09 4.53
C PHE A 74 -17.73 -8.29 4.57
N GLU A 75 -18.48 -7.21 4.77
CA GLU A 75 -19.93 -7.21 4.64
C GLU A 75 -20.32 -6.59 3.28
N PRO A 76 -20.75 -7.41 2.30
CA PRO A 76 -21.10 -6.93 0.96
C PRO A 76 -22.39 -6.10 0.93
N ALA A 77 -23.29 -6.32 1.90
CA ALA A 77 -24.70 -5.92 1.82
C ALA A 77 -24.95 -4.41 1.85
N ALA A 78 -23.96 -3.57 2.18
CA ALA A 78 -24.14 -2.14 2.40
C ALA A 78 -23.28 -1.23 1.50
N ARG A 79 -22.49 -1.78 0.57
CA ARG A 79 -21.47 -1.00 -0.16
C ARG A 79 -21.64 -1.12 -1.66
N HIS A 80 -21.64 -0.01 -2.38
CA HIS A 80 -21.75 0.03 -3.85
C HIS A 80 -20.58 0.82 -4.43
N GLY A 81 -20.19 0.50 -5.67
CA GLY A 81 -19.17 1.26 -6.39
C GLY A 81 -17.80 1.29 -5.70
N HIS A 82 -17.24 2.49 -5.50
CA HIS A 82 -15.89 2.70 -4.99
C HIS A 82 -15.71 2.17 -3.55
N ASP A 83 -16.72 2.32 -2.69
CA ASP A 83 -16.62 1.92 -1.28
C ASP A 83 -16.59 0.40 -1.12
N ALA A 84 -17.29 -0.33 -1.99
CA ALA A 84 -17.22 -1.79 -2.04
C ALA A 84 -15.82 -2.26 -2.45
N LEU A 85 -15.20 -1.58 -3.42
CA LEU A 85 -13.83 -1.88 -3.85
C LEU A 85 -12.81 -1.64 -2.73
N VAL A 86 -12.87 -0.49 -2.06
CA VAL A 86 -11.99 -0.17 -0.93
C VAL A 86 -12.16 -1.19 0.20
N ALA A 87 -13.40 -1.53 0.54
CA ALA A 87 -13.71 -2.53 1.55
C ALA A 87 -13.18 -3.92 1.16
N GLY A 88 -13.36 -4.33 -0.09
CA GLY A 88 -12.89 -5.61 -0.60
C GLY A 88 -11.35 -5.69 -0.59
N ILE A 89 -10.66 -4.61 -0.96
CA ILE A 89 -9.20 -4.53 -0.86
C ILE A 89 -8.76 -4.65 0.60
N ARG A 90 -9.40 -3.90 1.52
CA ARG A 90 -9.14 -3.96 2.97
C ARG A 90 -9.51 -5.30 3.62
N ALA A 91 -10.21 -6.20 2.93
CA ALA A 91 -10.52 -7.54 3.42
C ALA A 91 -9.51 -8.61 2.95
N LEU A 92 -8.70 -8.31 1.93
CA LEU A 92 -7.69 -9.25 1.43
C LEU A 92 -6.63 -9.55 2.49
N PRO A 93 -6.04 -10.77 2.53
CA PRO A 93 -4.90 -11.05 3.38
C PRO A 93 -3.75 -10.08 3.07
N LEU A 94 -3.04 -9.63 4.10
CA LEU A 94 -2.10 -8.52 4.00
C LEU A 94 -1.01 -8.69 2.92
N PRO A 95 -0.36 -9.86 2.74
CA PRO A 95 0.64 -10.03 1.69
C PRO A 95 0.07 -9.85 0.26
N GLN A 96 -1.12 -10.38 0.02
CA GLN A 96 -1.88 -10.28 -1.24
C GLN A 96 -2.34 -8.84 -1.46
N ARG A 97 -2.88 -8.20 -0.40
CA ARG A 97 -3.31 -6.81 -0.41
C ARG A 97 -2.17 -5.86 -0.80
N ARG A 98 -0.99 -6.01 -0.18
CA ARG A 98 0.20 -5.22 -0.48
C ARG A 98 0.61 -5.35 -1.95
N ALA A 99 0.69 -6.57 -2.47
CA ALA A 99 1.04 -6.82 -3.87
C ALA A 99 0.02 -6.18 -4.84
N LEU A 100 -1.28 -6.34 -4.57
CA LEU A 100 -2.35 -5.75 -5.37
C LEU A 100 -2.28 -4.21 -5.35
N VAL A 101 -2.17 -3.59 -4.18
CA VAL A 101 -2.17 -2.13 -4.06
C VAL A 101 -0.96 -1.53 -4.77
N LEU A 102 0.24 -2.09 -4.59
CA LEU A 102 1.45 -1.56 -5.23
C LEU A 102 1.38 -1.63 -6.75
N LEU A 103 0.93 -2.77 -7.31
CA LEU A 103 0.97 -3.01 -8.75
C LEU A 103 -0.27 -2.48 -9.49
N ASP A 104 -1.46 -2.66 -8.93
CA ASP A 104 -2.71 -2.39 -9.66
C ASP A 104 -3.31 -1.03 -9.31
N VAL A 105 -3.17 -0.57 -8.06
CA VAL A 105 -3.72 0.71 -7.62
C VAL A 105 -2.72 1.84 -7.83
N LEU A 106 -1.50 1.69 -7.29
CA LEU A 106 -0.46 2.71 -7.36
C LEU A 106 0.36 2.65 -8.65
N ARG A 107 0.22 1.57 -9.42
CA ARG A 107 0.90 1.34 -10.70
C ARG A 107 2.42 1.48 -10.61
N LEU A 108 3.01 1.00 -9.50
CA LEU A 108 4.46 0.91 -9.41
C LEU A 108 4.99 -0.08 -10.45
N SER A 109 6.23 0.15 -10.89
CA SER A 109 6.94 -0.85 -11.68
C SER A 109 7.08 -2.15 -10.86
N PRO A 110 7.12 -3.33 -11.51
CA PRO A 110 7.40 -4.59 -10.80
C PRO A 110 8.71 -4.53 -10.01
N HIS A 111 9.73 -3.84 -10.56
CA HIS A 111 11.01 -3.64 -9.90
C HIS A 111 10.87 -2.86 -8.58
N ASP A 112 10.13 -1.76 -8.57
CA ASP A 112 9.98 -0.96 -7.35
C ASP A 112 9.09 -1.66 -6.33
N ALA A 113 8.04 -2.35 -6.77
CA ALA A 113 7.23 -3.18 -5.87
C ALA A 113 8.04 -4.30 -5.21
N MET A 114 8.97 -4.93 -5.95
CA MET A 114 9.92 -5.89 -5.39
C MET A 114 10.84 -5.26 -4.34
N ARG A 115 11.34 -4.04 -4.59
CA ARG A 115 12.15 -3.30 -3.60
C ARG A 115 11.35 -2.93 -2.35
N VAL A 116 10.09 -2.53 -2.50
CA VAL A 116 9.20 -2.20 -1.38
C VAL A 116 8.94 -3.42 -0.50
N LEU A 117 8.64 -4.58 -1.09
CA LEU A 117 8.26 -5.78 -0.34
C LEU A 117 9.43 -6.71 0.00
N ASN A 118 10.62 -6.45 -0.57
CA ASN A 118 11.78 -7.34 -0.49
C ASN A 118 11.44 -8.79 -0.90
N LEU A 119 10.86 -8.95 -2.10
CA LEU A 119 10.43 -10.23 -2.66
C LEU A 119 10.96 -10.43 -4.08
N ASP A 120 11.07 -11.69 -4.49
CA ASP A 120 11.26 -12.02 -5.89
C ASP A 120 9.98 -11.78 -6.72
N ARG A 121 10.17 -11.71 -8.04
CA ARG A 121 9.09 -11.42 -9.00
C ARG A 121 7.99 -12.48 -8.99
N ARG A 122 8.33 -13.77 -8.90
CA ARG A 122 7.35 -14.86 -8.99
C ARG A 122 6.40 -14.83 -7.80
N LEU A 123 6.94 -14.62 -6.61
CA LEU A 123 6.15 -14.52 -5.38
C LEU A 123 5.29 -13.25 -5.37
N LEU A 124 5.81 -12.13 -5.87
CA LEU A 124 5.05 -10.89 -6.03
C LEU A 124 3.85 -11.08 -6.97
N GLU A 125 4.06 -11.68 -8.15
CA GLU A 125 3.02 -11.94 -9.15
C GLU A 125 1.97 -12.92 -8.60
N SER A 126 2.41 -14.01 -7.97
CA SER A 126 1.51 -14.98 -7.33
C SER A 126 0.60 -14.34 -6.28
N ARG A 127 1.15 -13.46 -5.42
CA ARG A 127 0.36 -12.73 -4.40
C ARG A 127 -0.65 -11.79 -5.04
N ARG A 128 -0.27 -11.07 -6.09
CA ARG A 128 -1.18 -10.17 -6.83
C ARG A 128 -2.31 -10.97 -7.47
N ASP A 129 -2.00 -12.07 -8.14
CA ASP A 129 -3.01 -12.83 -8.89
C ASP A 129 -3.99 -13.51 -7.93
N ALA A 130 -3.53 -14.04 -6.80
CA ALA A 130 -4.40 -14.51 -5.72
C ALA A 130 -5.32 -13.39 -5.19
N ALA A 131 -4.78 -12.19 -4.97
CA ALA A 131 -5.55 -11.02 -4.55
C ALA A 131 -6.68 -10.68 -5.53
N ARG A 132 -6.38 -10.67 -6.83
CA ARG A 132 -7.36 -10.40 -7.90
C ARG A 132 -8.48 -11.42 -7.91
N VAL A 133 -8.15 -12.71 -7.78
CA VAL A 133 -9.15 -13.79 -7.74
C VAL A 133 -10.08 -13.63 -6.53
N MET A 134 -9.51 -13.37 -5.34
CA MET A 134 -10.31 -13.17 -4.12
C MET A 134 -11.21 -11.93 -4.24
N LEU A 135 -10.68 -10.82 -4.74
CA LEU A 135 -11.43 -9.57 -4.88
C LEU A 135 -12.60 -9.71 -5.88
N ARG A 136 -12.38 -10.39 -7.00
CA ARG A 136 -13.45 -10.73 -7.96
C ARG A 136 -14.58 -11.53 -7.30
N LYS A 137 -14.23 -12.60 -6.58
CA LYS A 137 -15.19 -13.41 -5.82
C LYS A 137 -15.98 -12.59 -4.79
N MET A 138 -15.32 -11.70 -4.05
CA MET A 138 -15.98 -10.84 -3.05
C MET A 138 -16.95 -9.84 -3.69
N LEU A 139 -16.63 -9.33 -4.88
CA LEU A 139 -17.44 -8.34 -5.60
C LEU A 139 -18.50 -8.95 -6.52
N GLY A 140 -18.63 -10.28 -6.56
CA GLY A 140 -19.59 -10.98 -7.42
C GLY A 140 -19.31 -10.81 -8.92
N ARG A 141 -18.03 -10.69 -9.31
CA ARG A 141 -17.58 -10.50 -10.69
C ARG A 141 -16.62 -11.59 -11.16
#